data_AF-A0A946SM50-F1
#
_entry.id   AF-A0A946SM50-F1
#
_cell.length_a   1.000
_cell.length_b   1.000
_cell.length_c   1.000
_cell.angle_alpha   90.00
_cell.angle_beta   90.00
_cell.angle_gamma   90.00
#
_symmetry.space_group_name_H-M   'P 1'
#
loop_
_entity.id
_entity.type
_entity.pdbx_description
1 polymer ?
#
loop_
_entity_poly.entity_id
_entity_poly.type
_entity_poly.pdbx_seq_one_letter_code
_entity_poly.pdbx_strand_id
1 'polypeptide(L)'
;MPDTERAADETDTAAPVRPTVEGRDDLTTFLPDERHAVLAILFTDLAGSTKLAETMTAGAIKALRREHDAVLTEIIQQDGEGLAVKSTGDGLLAVFRTPTVAVERALEMQRVLRTHERLNAVGVRIGVHMGEVSVEPSAGTNTDVFGHNVAWAARAEAMARAGHICVTLPIYDDASRHLDEKVCKWKAHGEYVLKEGERPLDLYEPHEADAEPMDAPRGDRRYGDHPKTWNVPIRRNRNFTGREEILTEVYESLRAKDPAALTQTEAIHGLGGIGKTQIAAEYAHRYAGDYDCVWWVAAEDDAARPAEYARLARALDLPEKDEQEQDVIVAAVRDWLRTHGKWLLILDNAPAAESVHDLLPDGNSGHVIVTSRSAAWRDVARPVSVDTWPRDESIGFLRAR
;
A
#
# COMPACT_ATOMS: atom_id res chain seq x y z
N MET A 1 -69.38 19.92 -19.47
CA MET A 1 -68.00 20.46 -19.41
C MET A 1 -67.87 21.28 -18.13
N PRO A 2 -66.85 21.12 -17.29
CA PRO A 2 -66.19 19.89 -16.79
C PRO A 2 -65.97 19.93 -15.24
N ASP A 3 -65.31 18.90 -14.69
CA ASP A 3 -64.41 18.90 -13.50
C ASP A 3 -65.00 19.14 -12.07
N THR A 4 -64.54 18.56 -10.95
CA THR A 4 -63.42 17.65 -10.60
C THR A 4 -63.63 17.12 -9.16
N GLU A 5 -63.28 15.86 -8.91
CA GLU A 5 -62.43 15.35 -7.81
C GLU A 5 -62.52 15.94 -6.37
N ARG A 6 -62.84 15.10 -5.37
CA ARG A 6 -61.84 14.51 -4.44
C ARG A 6 -62.47 13.66 -3.33
N ALA A 7 -61.88 12.48 -3.15
CA ALA A 7 -62.10 11.55 -2.05
C ALA A 7 -61.10 11.80 -0.90
N ALA A 8 -61.57 11.56 0.32
CA ALA A 8 -60.86 11.41 1.60
C ALA A 8 -61.93 10.80 2.54
N ASP A 9 -61.72 9.86 3.45
CA ASP A 9 -60.55 9.18 4.01
C ASP A 9 -61.17 8.02 4.82
N GLU A 10 -60.89 6.76 4.49
CA GLU A 10 -61.28 5.61 5.30
C GLU A 10 -60.01 5.00 5.90
N THR A 11 -59.87 5.19 7.22
CA THR A 11 -58.80 4.64 8.05
C THR A 11 -58.97 3.13 8.21
N ASP A 12 -58.16 2.35 7.48
CA ASP A 12 -57.98 0.91 7.70
C ASP A 12 -56.92 0.69 8.81
N THR A 13 -57.39 0.31 10.00
CA THR A 13 -56.55 -0.14 11.12
C THR A 13 -56.00 -1.54 10.83
N ALA A 14 -54.86 -1.62 10.16
CA ALA A 14 -54.10 -2.86 10.02
C ALA A 14 -53.50 -3.29 11.38
N ALA A 15 -53.92 -4.45 11.86
CA ALA A 15 -53.31 -5.12 13.01
C ALA A 15 -51.83 -5.45 12.72
N PRO A 16 -50.94 -5.45 13.74
CA PRO A 16 -49.53 -5.75 13.52
C PRO A 16 -49.38 -7.21 13.09
N VAL A 17 -48.90 -7.43 11.87
CA VAL A 17 -48.43 -8.72 11.40
C VAL A 17 -47.22 -9.12 12.25
N ARG A 18 -47.43 -9.97 13.25
CA ARG A 18 -46.33 -10.67 13.91
C ARG A 18 -45.81 -11.71 12.91
N PRO A 19 -44.53 -11.70 12.54
CA PRO A 19 -43.98 -12.81 11.77
C PRO A 19 -44.00 -14.04 12.67
N THR A 20 -44.82 -15.03 12.33
CA THR A 20 -44.67 -16.40 12.81
C THR A 20 -43.39 -16.94 12.20
N VAL A 21 -42.28 -16.80 12.92
CA VAL A 21 -41.05 -17.53 12.63
C VAL A 21 -41.24 -18.94 13.19
N GLU A 22 -41.81 -19.82 12.39
CA GLU A 22 -41.76 -21.25 12.67
C GLU A 22 -40.34 -21.76 12.38
N GLY A 23 -39.61 -22.08 13.45
CA GLY A 23 -38.49 -23.04 13.46
C GLY A 23 -37.17 -22.60 12.82
N ARG A 24 -36.37 -21.78 13.53
CA ARG A 24 -34.90 -21.69 13.32
C ARG A 24 -34.14 -21.50 14.64
N ASP A 25 -34.52 -22.26 15.67
CA ASP A 25 -33.95 -22.12 17.02
C ASP A 25 -32.77 -23.09 17.30
N ASP A 26 -32.28 -23.79 16.28
CA ASP A 26 -31.13 -24.69 16.45
C ASP A 26 -29.99 -24.32 15.49
N LEU A 27 -28.81 -24.08 16.06
CA LEU A 27 -27.57 -23.78 15.35
C LEU A 27 -27.26 -24.89 14.33
N THR A 28 -27.64 -26.13 14.63
CA THR A 28 -27.41 -27.27 13.73
C THR A 28 -28.20 -27.19 12.43
N THR A 29 -29.33 -26.48 12.40
CA THR A 29 -30.14 -26.26 11.18
C THR A 29 -29.66 -25.07 10.35
N PHE A 30 -28.77 -24.24 10.91
CA PHE A 30 -28.12 -23.11 10.24
C PHE A 30 -26.76 -23.50 9.61
N LEU A 31 -26.15 -24.60 10.05
CA LEU A 31 -24.87 -25.07 9.54
C LEU A 31 -25.05 -25.78 8.18
N PRO A 32 -24.37 -25.35 7.11
CA PRO A 32 -24.48 -25.97 5.79
C PRO A 32 -23.93 -27.41 5.74
N ASP A 33 -24.44 -28.22 4.80
CA ASP A 33 -24.03 -29.61 4.52
C ASP A 33 -22.59 -29.73 3.98
N GLU A 34 -22.05 -28.64 3.41
CA GLU A 34 -20.64 -28.52 3.05
C GLU A 34 -19.85 -28.01 4.27
N ARG A 35 -18.71 -28.65 4.59
CA ARG A 35 -17.86 -28.24 5.71
C ARG A 35 -17.11 -26.97 5.36
N HIS A 36 -17.80 -25.84 5.38
CA HIS A 36 -17.18 -24.52 5.30
C HIS A 36 -16.62 -24.14 6.67
N ALA A 37 -15.44 -23.53 6.66
CA ALA A 37 -14.80 -23.00 7.86
C ALA A 37 -14.08 -21.70 7.52
N VAL A 38 -14.03 -20.77 8.47
CA VAL A 38 -13.15 -19.60 8.37
C VAL A 38 -11.80 -19.97 8.97
N LEU A 39 -10.76 -19.97 8.15
CA LEU A 39 -9.40 -20.37 8.54
C LEU A 39 -8.39 -19.31 8.12
N ALA A 40 -7.28 -19.21 8.86
CA ALA A 40 -6.08 -18.55 8.36
C ALA A 40 -5.31 -19.54 7.48
N ILE A 41 -4.95 -19.10 6.28
CA ILE A 41 -4.35 -19.90 5.21
C ILE A 41 -2.96 -19.33 4.97
N LEU A 42 -1.95 -20.19 5.03
CA LEU A 42 -0.55 -19.84 4.85
C LEU A 42 0.01 -20.60 3.65
N PHE A 43 0.66 -19.88 2.76
CA PHE A 43 1.48 -20.44 1.69
C PHE A 43 2.95 -20.12 1.94
N THR A 44 3.82 -21.10 1.68
CA THR A 44 5.25 -20.89 1.58
C THR A 44 5.77 -21.25 0.19
N ASP A 45 6.87 -20.61 -0.21
CA ASP A 45 7.64 -21.01 -1.38
C ASP A 45 9.13 -20.70 -1.21
N LEU A 46 9.96 -21.61 -1.71
CA LEU A 46 11.41 -21.51 -1.71
C LEU A 46 11.89 -20.49 -2.75
N ALA A 47 12.40 -19.34 -2.32
CA ALA A 47 13.03 -18.37 -3.20
C ALA A 47 14.41 -18.84 -3.67
N GLY A 48 14.69 -18.68 -4.97
CA GLY A 48 16.01 -18.97 -5.55
C GLY A 48 16.25 -20.45 -5.88
N SER A 49 15.21 -21.29 -5.85
CA SER A 49 15.29 -22.70 -6.23
C SER A 49 15.84 -22.93 -7.65
N THR A 50 15.61 -21.98 -8.57
CA THR A 50 16.18 -21.98 -9.93
C THR A 50 17.69 -21.73 -9.96
N LYS A 51 18.22 -20.81 -9.13
CA LYS A 51 19.68 -20.59 -9.01
C LYS A 51 20.38 -21.77 -8.34
N LEU A 52 19.71 -22.41 -7.38
CA LEU A 52 20.18 -23.66 -6.76
C LEU A 52 20.18 -24.81 -7.79
N ALA A 53 19.21 -24.84 -8.71
CA ALA A 53 19.14 -25.87 -9.75
C ALA A 53 20.27 -25.80 -10.78
N GLU A 54 20.88 -24.64 -10.99
CA GLU A 54 22.04 -24.48 -11.87
C GLU A 54 23.35 -24.95 -11.22
N THR A 55 23.40 -25.02 -9.89
CA THR A 55 24.63 -25.26 -9.12
C THR A 55 24.62 -26.59 -8.35
N MET A 56 23.46 -27.25 -8.24
CA MET A 56 23.29 -28.49 -7.48
C MET A 56 22.73 -29.63 -8.34
N THR A 57 22.97 -30.87 -7.90
CA THR A 57 22.35 -32.04 -8.51
C THR A 57 20.86 -32.12 -8.15
N ALA A 58 20.05 -32.73 -9.02
CA ALA A 58 18.62 -32.93 -8.77
C ALA A 58 18.33 -33.66 -7.44
N GLY A 59 19.22 -34.59 -7.03
CA GLY A 59 19.11 -35.29 -5.76
C GLY A 59 19.33 -34.37 -4.55
N ALA A 60 20.29 -33.45 -4.63
CA ALA A 60 20.57 -32.50 -3.56
C ALA A 60 19.43 -31.49 -3.37
N ILE A 61 18.84 -31.00 -4.46
CA ILE A 61 17.66 -30.11 -4.42
C ILE A 61 16.47 -30.82 -3.76
N LYS A 62 16.24 -32.07 -4.13
CA LYS A 62 15.15 -32.87 -3.53
C LYS A 62 15.37 -33.12 -2.04
N ALA A 63 16.61 -33.35 -1.61
CA ALA A 63 16.95 -33.48 -0.19
C ALA A 63 16.72 -32.18 0.57
N LEU A 64 17.13 -31.04 -0.01
CA LEU A 64 16.94 -29.70 0.56
C LEU A 64 15.45 -29.37 0.74
N ARG A 65 14.62 -29.63 -0.28
CA ARG A 65 13.16 -29.45 -0.20
C ARG A 65 12.52 -30.31 0.87
N ARG A 66 12.94 -31.58 1.00
CA ARG A 66 12.42 -32.48 2.04
C ARG A 66 12.76 -31.99 3.45
N GLU A 67 13.97 -31.47 3.63
CA GLU A 67 14.41 -30.92 4.90
C GLU A 67 13.67 -29.63 5.24
N HIS A 68 13.52 -28.74 4.26
CA HIS A 68 12.66 -27.56 4.36
C HIS A 68 11.22 -27.93 4.77
N ASP A 69 10.57 -28.82 4.02
CA ASP A 69 9.18 -29.21 4.29
C ASP A 69 9.03 -29.86 5.67
N ALA A 70 10.02 -30.64 6.11
CA ALA A 70 10.03 -31.25 7.45
C ALA A 70 10.11 -30.20 8.56
N VAL A 71 11.06 -29.26 8.46
CA VAL A 71 11.24 -28.16 9.44
C VAL A 71 9.98 -27.31 9.52
N LEU A 72 9.43 -26.90 8.38
CA LEU A 72 8.22 -26.09 8.38
C LEU A 72 7.00 -26.84 8.93
N THR A 73 6.85 -28.12 8.59
CA THR A 73 5.74 -28.95 9.08
C THR A 73 5.81 -29.14 10.60
N GLU A 74 7.01 -29.28 11.17
CA GLU A 74 7.22 -29.32 12.62
C GLU A 74 6.76 -28.01 13.28
N ILE A 75 7.19 -26.87 12.75
CA ILE A 75 6.81 -25.55 13.26
C ILE A 75 5.29 -25.34 13.18
N ILE A 76 4.66 -25.72 12.05
CA ILE A 76 3.22 -25.55 11.82
C ILE A 76 2.39 -26.32 12.87
N GLN A 77 2.80 -27.53 13.23
CA GLN A 77 1.96 -28.48 13.97
C GLN A 77 2.33 -28.60 15.45
N GLN A 78 3.35 -27.88 15.93
CA GLN A 78 3.96 -28.08 17.26
C GLN A 78 2.99 -27.94 18.46
N ASP A 79 1.86 -27.25 18.29
CA ASP A 79 0.83 -26.99 19.31
C ASP A 79 -0.56 -27.55 18.92
N GLY A 80 -0.68 -28.17 17.74
CA GLY A 80 -1.96 -28.67 17.22
C GLY A 80 -2.94 -27.59 16.73
N GLU A 81 -2.53 -26.32 16.67
CA GLU A 81 -3.34 -25.19 16.18
C GLU A 81 -3.15 -24.93 14.68
N GLY A 82 -2.12 -25.53 14.08
CA GLY A 82 -1.85 -25.53 12.64
C GLY A 82 -1.84 -26.93 12.02
N LEU A 83 -2.16 -27.00 10.73
CA LEU A 83 -2.15 -28.22 9.93
C LEU A 83 -1.46 -27.97 8.58
N ALA A 84 -0.44 -28.76 8.27
CA ALA A 84 0.15 -28.80 6.92
C ALA A 84 -0.77 -29.62 6.00
N VAL A 85 -1.43 -28.95 5.05
CA VAL A 85 -2.44 -29.55 4.16
C VAL A 85 -1.74 -30.37 3.07
N LYS A 86 -0.86 -29.71 2.30
CA LYS A 86 -0.11 -30.35 1.20
C LYS A 86 1.15 -29.58 0.85
N SER A 87 2.10 -30.28 0.24
CA SER A 87 3.25 -29.66 -0.43
C SER A 87 2.85 -29.14 -1.81
N THR A 88 3.29 -27.94 -2.15
CA THR A 88 3.13 -27.32 -3.48
C THR A 88 4.32 -27.61 -4.40
N GLY A 89 5.30 -28.38 -3.91
CA GLY A 89 6.53 -28.76 -4.62
C GLY A 89 7.75 -27.95 -4.16
N ASP A 90 7.65 -26.62 -4.12
CA ASP A 90 8.67 -25.71 -3.58
C ASP A 90 8.26 -25.05 -2.25
N GLY A 91 7.11 -25.43 -1.69
CA GLY A 91 6.73 -25.02 -0.36
C GLY A 91 5.48 -25.74 0.11
N LEU A 92 4.76 -25.12 1.03
CA LEU A 92 3.64 -25.74 1.74
C LEU A 92 2.39 -24.88 1.68
N LEU A 93 1.25 -25.56 1.63
CA LEU A 93 -0.05 -25.01 2.01
C LEU A 93 -0.36 -25.49 3.43
N ALA A 94 -0.61 -24.55 4.33
CA ALA A 94 -1.00 -24.81 5.70
C ALA A 94 -2.23 -23.99 6.10
N VAL A 95 -2.96 -24.46 7.10
CA VAL A 95 -4.09 -23.74 7.70
C VAL A 95 -3.95 -23.68 9.20
N PHE A 96 -4.48 -22.61 9.79
CA PHE A 96 -4.48 -22.34 11.23
C PHE A 96 -5.88 -21.94 11.67
N ARG A 97 -6.20 -22.26 12.93
CA ARG A 97 -7.48 -21.88 13.54
C ARG A 97 -7.62 -20.39 13.78
N THR A 98 -6.50 -19.67 13.97
CA THR A 98 -6.49 -18.24 14.27
C THR A 98 -5.42 -17.49 13.46
N PRO A 99 -5.63 -16.18 13.17
CA PRO A 99 -4.63 -15.32 12.53
C PRO A 99 -3.36 -15.17 13.37
N THR A 100 -3.52 -15.02 14.68
CA THR A 100 -2.44 -14.84 15.65
C THR A 100 -1.42 -15.99 15.56
N VAL A 101 -1.89 -17.24 15.64
CA VAL A 101 -1.00 -18.41 15.55
C VAL A 101 -0.33 -18.47 14.17
N ALA A 102 -1.06 -18.18 13.08
CA ALA A 102 -0.48 -18.17 11.74
C ALA A 102 0.70 -17.18 11.62
N VAL A 103 0.57 -15.99 12.21
CA VAL A 103 1.61 -14.96 12.23
C VAL A 103 2.79 -15.37 13.11
N GLU A 104 2.54 -15.91 14.30
CA GLU A 104 3.60 -16.42 15.20
C GLU A 104 4.42 -17.51 14.51
N ARG A 105 3.76 -18.47 13.86
CA ARG A 105 4.45 -19.54 13.12
C ARG A 105 5.20 -18.99 11.92
N ALA A 106 4.65 -18.02 11.18
CA ALA A 106 5.37 -17.39 10.08
C ALA A 106 6.67 -16.70 10.54
N LEU A 107 6.63 -15.96 11.66
CA LEU A 107 7.81 -15.34 12.26
C LEU A 107 8.84 -16.38 12.71
N GLU A 108 8.38 -17.44 13.38
CA GLU A 108 9.23 -18.53 13.83
C GLU A 108 9.91 -19.26 12.66
N MET A 109 9.19 -19.51 11.56
CA MET A 109 9.77 -20.09 10.34
C MET A 109 10.94 -19.26 9.84
N GLN A 110 10.76 -17.93 9.67
CA GLN A 110 11.85 -17.06 9.22
C GLN A 110 13.03 -17.07 10.20
N ARG A 111 12.76 -17.05 11.51
CA ARG A 111 13.79 -17.10 12.55
C ARG A 111 14.62 -18.38 12.48
N VAL A 112 13.95 -19.54 12.47
CA VAL A 112 14.61 -20.85 12.44
C VAL A 112 15.43 -21.00 11.15
N LEU A 113 14.86 -20.65 10.00
CA LEU A 113 15.53 -20.76 8.70
C LEU A 113 16.79 -19.90 8.61
N ARG A 114 16.79 -18.68 9.15
CA ARG A 114 17.99 -17.80 9.16
C ARG A 114 19.20 -18.46 9.86
N THR A 115 18.96 -19.25 10.89
CA THR A 115 20.02 -19.92 11.67
C THR A 115 20.28 -21.37 11.25
N HIS A 116 19.47 -21.91 10.34
CA HIS A 116 19.54 -23.32 9.96
C HIS A 116 20.76 -23.60 9.08
N GLU A 117 21.61 -24.55 9.49
CA GLU A 117 22.92 -24.82 8.87
C GLU A 117 22.86 -25.00 7.34
N ARG A 118 21.83 -25.70 6.86
CA ARG A 118 21.66 -26.03 5.43
C ARG A 118 20.64 -25.19 4.67
N LEU A 119 19.78 -24.46 5.39
CA LEU A 119 18.64 -23.73 4.78
C LEU A 119 18.82 -22.20 4.86
N ASN A 120 19.78 -21.70 5.63
CA ASN A 120 20.07 -20.26 5.77
C ASN A 120 20.41 -19.53 4.45
N ALA A 121 20.94 -20.26 3.46
CA ALA A 121 21.24 -19.74 2.13
C ALA A 121 19.99 -19.61 1.24
N VAL A 122 18.85 -20.12 1.69
CA VAL A 122 17.62 -20.22 0.93
C VAL A 122 16.55 -19.37 1.60
N GLY A 123 16.11 -18.32 0.92
CA GLY A 123 15.04 -17.49 1.45
C GLY A 123 13.68 -18.15 1.25
N VAL A 124 12.82 -18.11 2.25
CA VAL A 124 11.43 -18.58 2.14
C VAL A 124 10.52 -17.37 2.05
N ARG A 125 9.55 -17.45 1.15
CA ARG A 125 8.49 -16.46 0.99
C ARG A 125 7.26 -16.96 1.69
N ILE A 126 6.58 -16.10 2.43
CA ILE A 126 5.39 -16.47 3.18
C ILE A 126 4.25 -15.52 2.84
N GLY A 127 3.08 -16.07 2.56
CA GLY A 127 1.83 -15.34 2.33
C GLY A 127 0.73 -15.83 3.24
N VAL A 128 0.03 -14.92 3.93
CA VAL A 128 -1.06 -15.28 4.84
C VAL A 128 -2.34 -14.50 4.55
N HIS A 129 -3.46 -15.21 4.46
CA HIS A 129 -4.80 -14.63 4.31
C HIS A 129 -5.81 -15.41 5.15
N MET A 130 -6.91 -14.78 5.52
CA MET A 130 -8.00 -15.41 6.25
C MET A 130 -9.32 -15.21 5.52
N GLY A 131 -10.12 -16.26 5.48
CA GLY A 131 -11.51 -16.20 5.04
C GLY A 131 -12.16 -17.58 5.05
N GLU A 132 -13.40 -17.62 4.57
CA GLU A 132 -14.16 -18.85 4.40
C GLU A 132 -13.53 -19.76 3.34
N VAL A 133 -13.41 -21.05 3.65
CA VAL A 133 -12.92 -22.10 2.76
C VAL A 133 -13.81 -23.33 2.85
N SER A 134 -13.88 -24.07 1.75
CA SER A 134 -14.52 -25.38 1.70
C SER A 134 -13.50 -26.45 2.04
N VAL A 135 -13.84 -27.30 3.00
CA VAL A 135 -12.97 -28.36 3.51
C VAL A 135 -13.46 -29.71 3.01
N GLU A 136 -12.67 -30.35 2.16
CA GLU A 136 -13.02 -31.64 1.56
C GLU A 136 -12.10 -32.76 2.08
N PRO A 137 -12.67 -33.91 2.52
CA PRO A 137 -11.88 -35.10 2.76
C PRO A 137 -11.29 -35.61 1.43
N SER A 138 -9.96 -35.66 1.32
CA SER A 138 -9.30 -36.30 0.18
C SER A 138 -9.18 -37.81 0.43
N ALA A 139 -8.99 -38.61 -0.62
CA ALA A 139 -8.80 -40.05 -0.50
C ALA A 139 -7.53 -40.36 0.33
N GLY A 140 -7.69 -40.74 1.60
CA GLY A 140 -6.62 -40.96 2.56
C GLY A 140 -6.85 -40.23 3.89
N THR A 141 -5.75 -39.85 4.58
CA THR A 141 -5.77 -39.04 5.81
C THR A 141 -5.68 -37.53 5.55
N ASN A 142 -5.56 -37.11 4.28
CA ASN A 142 -5.35 -35.70 3.93
C ASN A 142 -6.68 -34.98 3.75
N THR A 143 -6.81 -33.83 4.40
CA THR A 143 -7.88 -32.86 4.17
C THR A 143 -7.38 -31.86 3.14
N ASP A 144 -8.19 -31.49 2.14
CA ASP A 144 -7.85 -30.41 1.21
C ASP A 144 -8.75 -29.19 1.46
N VAL A 145 -8.25 -28.00 1.10
CA VAL A 145 -8.95 -26.73 1.27
C VAL A 145 -9.05 -25.99 -0.05
N PHE A 146 -10.25 -25.52 -0.34
CA PHE A 146 -10.58 -24.84 -1.59
C PHE A 146 -11.32 -23.53 -1.33
N GLY A 147 -11.32 -22.66 -2.34
CA GLY A 147 -12.08 -21.43 -2.34
C GLY A 147 -11.25 -20.22 -2.75
N HIS A 148 -11.95 -19.10 -2.91
CA HIS A 148 -11.35 -17.85 -3.35
C HIS A 148 -10.26 -17.34 -2.39
N ASN A 149 -10.46 -17.55 -1.08
CA ASN A 149 -9.52 -17.10 -0.05
C ASN A 149 -8.19 -17.90 -0.08
N VAL A 150 -8.20 -19.15 -0.54
CA VAL A 150 -6.96 -19.92 -0.78
C VAL A 150 -6.11 -19.26 -1.86
N ALA A 151 -6.74 -18.78 -2.94
CA ALA A 151 -6.03 -18.07 -4.01
C ALA A 151 -5.46 -16.72 -3.53
N TRP A 152 -6.11 -16.05 -2.59
CA TRP A 152 -5.61 -14.80 -2.01
C TRP A 152 -4.37 -15.01 -1.15
N ALA A 153 -4.33 -16.07 -0.34
CA ALA A 153 -3.15 -16.44 0.43
C ALA A 153 -1.95 -16.75 -0.49
N ALA A 154 -2.17 -17.54 -1.54
CA ALA A 154 -1.15 -17.83 -2.55
C ALA A 154 -0.65 -16.56 -3.25
N ARG A 155 -1.56 -15.62 -3.53
CA ARG A 155 -1.19 -14.34 -4.14
C ARG A 155 -0.39 -13.43 -3.21
N ALA A 156 -0.71 -13.41 -1.92
CA ALA A 156 0.11 -12.72 -0.91
C ALA A 156 1.54 -13.31 -0.85
N GLU A 157 1.68 -14.64 -0.93
CA GLU A 157 3.00 -15.30 -0.98
C GLU A 157 3.76 -14.89 -2.25
N ALA A 158 3.10 -14.90 -3.41
CA ALA A 158 3.75 -14.53 -4.66
C ALA A 158 4.25 -13.07 -4.66
N MET A 159 3.60 -12.19 -3.87
CA MET A 159 4.04 -10.83 -3.59
C MET A 159 5.17 -10.75 -2.56
N ALA A 160 5.44 -11.78 -1.77
CA ALA A 160 6.57 -11.77 -0.85
C ALA A 160 7.92 -11.83 -1.60
N ARG A 161 8.98 -11.34 -0.96
CA ARG A 161 10.38 -11.52 -1.37
C ARG A 161 11.02 -12.65 -0.54
N ALA A 162 12.24 -13.03 -0.88
CA ALA A 162 13.01 -14.00 -0.09
C ALA A 162 13.15 -13.50 1.37
N GLY A 163 12.70 -14.28 2.34
CA GLY A 163 12.71 -13.92 3.77
C GLY A 163 11.52 -13.03 4.21
N HIS A 164 10.63 -12.67 3.30
CA HIS A 164 9.52 -11.74 3.55
C HIS A 164 8.25 -12.51 3.96
N ILE A 165 7.47 -11.91 4.87
CA ILE A 165 6.13 -12.34 5.24
C ILE A 165 5.14 -11.27 4.77
N CYS A 166 4.29 -11.61 3.82
CA CYS A 166 3.19 -10.74 3.38
C CYS A 166 1.87 -11.26 3.97
N VAL A 167 1.17 -10.43 4.72
CA VAL A 167 -0.18 -10.73 5.19
C VAL A 167 -1.19 -9.72 4.65
N THR A 168 -2.43 -10.17 4.53
CA THR A 168 -3.55 -9.34 4.07
C THR A 168 -4.26 -8.65 5.24
N LEU A 169 -5.05 -7.62 4.93
CA LEU A 169 -5.83 -6.88 5.93
C LEU A 169 -6.59 -7.75 6.95
N PRO A 170 -7.33 -8.82 6.59
CA PRO A 170 -8.04 -9.63 7.59
C PRO A 170 -7.13 -10.31 8.62
N ILE A 171 -5.90 -10.66 8.23
CA ILE A 171 -4.90 -11.22 9.16
C ILE A 171 -4.37 -10.12 10.06
N TYR A 172 -3.98 -8.98 9.49
CA TYR A 172 -3.46 -7.85 10.23
C TYR A 172 -4.48 -7.30 11.24
N ASP A 173 -5.72 -7.08 10.82
CA ASP A 173 -6.78 -6.47 11.61
C ASP A 173 -7.05 -7.27 12.89
N ASP A 174 -7.03 -8.60 12.82
CA ASP A 174 -7.21 -9.47 13.98
C ASP A 174 -5.92 -9.68 14.78
N ALA A 175 -4.82 -10.11 14.14
CA ALA A 175 -3.60 -10.50 14.83
C ALA A 175 -2.91 -9.32 15.55
N SER A 176 -2.93 -8.12 14.96
CA SER A 176 -2.29 -6.93 15.55
C SER A 176 -2.91 -6.49 16.89
N ARG A 177 -4.16 -6.88 17.17
CA ARG A 177 -4.85 -6.60 18.43
C ARG A 177 -4.46 -7.55 19.56
N HIS A 178 -3.95 -8.72 19.20
CA HIS A 178 -3.68 -9.81 20.14
C HIS A 178 -2.19 -10.03 20.38
N LEU A 179 -1.33 -9.71 19.41
CA LEU A 179 0.12 -9.85 19.53
C LEU A 179 0.74 -8.65 20.26
N ASP A 180 1.61 -8.94 21.24
CA ASP A 180 2.40 -7.94 21.95
C ASP A 180 3.44 -7.32 21.00
N GLU A 181 3.60 -5.99 21.03
CA GLU A 181 4.58 -5.24 20.22
C GLU A 181 6.04 -5.69 20.46
N LYS A 182 6.33 -6.32 21.60
CA LYS A 182 7.63 -6.93 21.90
C LYS A 182 7.86 -8.21 21.11
N VAL A 183 6.80 -8.88 20.69
CA VAL A 183 6.84 -10.11 19.89
C VAL A 183 6.79 -9.79 18.40
N CYS A 184 5.89 -8.89 17.99
CA CYS A 184 5.65 -8.59 16.58
C CYS A 184 5.38 -7.09 16.38
N LYS A 185 6.11 -6.49 15.43
CA LYS A 185 5.84 -5.18 14.88
C LYS A 185 5.29 -5.31 13.46
N TRP A 186 4.66 -4.25 12.99
CA TRP A 186 3.95 -4.23 11.71
C TRP A 186 4.43 -3.09 10.83
N LYS A 187 4.69 -3.40 9.56
CA LYS A 187 4.83 -2.40 8.50
C LYS A 187 3.64 -2.49 7.55
N ALA A 188 2.95 -1.37 7.36
CA ALA A 188 1.93 -1.26 6.32
C ALA A 188 2.60 -0.97 4.96
N HIS A 189 2.38 -1.83 3.97
CA HIS A 189 2.84 -1.62 2.60
C HIS A 189 1.76 -0.95 1.75
N GLY A 190 0.48 -1.18 2.07
CA GLY A 190 -0.68 -0.67 1.35
C GLY A 190 -1.13 -1.60 0.24
N GLU A 191 -1.94 -1.10 -0.70
CA GLU A 191 -2.48 -1.90 -1.78
C GLU A 191 -1.42 -2.28 -2.83
N TYR A 192 -1.35 -3.55 -3.23
CA TYR A 192 -0.46 -4.09 -4.26
C TYR A 192 -1.23 -4.93 -5.27
N VAL A 193 -0.74 -4.95 -6.52
CA VAL A 193 -1.25 -5.75 -7.64
C VAL A 193 -0.10 -6.57 -8.22
N LEU A 194 -0.30 -7.88 -8.39
CA LEU A 194 0.75 -8.77 -8.90
C LEU A 194 0.80 -8.74 -10.43
N LYS A 195 -0.36 -8.70 -11.07
CA LYS A 195 -0.53 -8.60 -12.53
C LYS A 195 -1.65 -7.62 -12.87
N GLU A 196 -1.48 -6.89 -13.97
CA GLU A 196 -2.46 -5.91 -14.44
C GLU A 196 -3.87 -6.53 -14.59
N GLY A 197 -4.88 -5.82 -14.13
CA GLY A 197 -6.28 -6.28 -14.13
C GLY A 197 -6.69 -7.13 -12.93
N GLU A 198 -5.75 -7.56 -12.07
CA GLU A 198 -6.09 -8.24 -10.82
C GLU A 198 -6.58 -7.25 -9.74
N ARG A 199 -7.50 -7.70 -8.88
CA ARG A 199 -7.91 -6.95 -7.68
C ARG A 199 -6.70 -6.75 -6.75
N PRO A 200 -6.45 -5.54 -6.22
CA PRO A 200 -5.35 -5.34 -5.28
C PRO A 200 -5.53 -6.12 -3.98
N LEU A 201 -4.43 -6.35 -3.27
CA LEU A 201 -4.42 -6.74 -1.86
C LEU A 201 -3.78 -5.64 -1.06
N ASP A 202 -4.43 -5.26 0.03
CA ASP A 202 -3.81 -4.44 1.06
C ASP A 202 -2.87 -5.32 1.90
N LEU A 203 -1.57 -5.00 1.83
CA LEU A 203 -0.50 -5.81 2.39
C LEU A 203 0.14 -5.16 3.62
N TYR A 204 0.43 -6.03 4.59
CA TYR A 204 1.11 -5.74 5.83
C TYR A 204 2.22 -6.77 6.03
N GLU A 205 3.28 -6.35 6.70
CA GLU A 205 4.42 -7.20 7.03
C GLU A 205 4.57 -7.29 8.55
N PRO A 206 4.29 -8.47 9.15
CA PRO A 206 4.75 -8.74 10.50
C PRO A 206 6.26 -8.97 10.49
N HIS A 207 6.96 -8.36 11.42
CA HIS A 207 8.39 -8.60 11.63
C HIS A 207 8.72 -8.63 13.13
N GLU A 208 9.84 -9.28 13.47
CA GLU A 208 10.33 -9.30 14.85
C GLU A 208 10.74 -7.89 15.29
N ALA A 209 10.63 -7.61 16.59
CA ALA A 209 10.85 -6.27 17.13
C ALA A 209 12.28 -5.73 16.90
N ASP A 210 13.25 -6.63 16.73
CA ASP A 210 14.67 -6.40 16.48
C ASP A 210 15.09 -6.59 14.99
N ALA A 211 14.16 -7.00 14.13
CA ALA A 211 14.39 -7.15 12.70
C ALA A 211 13.92 -5.90 11.93
N GLU A 212 14.69 -5.49 10.93
CA GLU A 212 14.24 -4.46 9.97
C GLU A 212 13.22 -5.06 8.99
N PRO A 213 12.09 -4.38 8.74
CA PRO A 213 11.13 -4.83 7.75
C PRO A 213 11.67 -4.64 6.33
N MET A 214 11.18 -5.44 5.40
CA MET A 214 11.56 -5.38 3.99
C MET A 214 11.11 -4.06 3.34
N ASP A 215 11.85 -3.56 2.35
CA ASP A 215 11.52 -2.28 1.69
C ASP A 215 10.11 -2.29 1.07
N ALA A 216 9.80 -3.31 0.28
CA ALA A 216 8.54 -3.46 -0.44
C ALA A 216 8.28 -4.92 -0.88
N PRO A 217 7.00 -5.33 -0.99
CA PRO A 217 6.57 -6.51 -1.72
C PRO A 217 6.98 -6.49 -3.20
N ARG A 218 6.91 -7.66 -3.85
CA ARG A 218 6.87 -7.81 -5.30
C ARG A 218 5.51 -7.35 -5.85
N GLY A 219 5.50 -7.00 -7.12
CA GLY A 219 4.32 -6.44 -7.79
C GLY A 219 4.34 -4.92 -7.78
N ASP A 220 3.32 -4.33 -8.39
CA ASP A 220 3.13 -2.90 -8.44
C ASP A 220 2.24 -2.47 -7.27
N ARG A 221 2.72 -1.55 -6.43
CA ARG A 221 1.84 -0.88 -5.47
C ARG A 221 0.68 -0.25 -6.25
N ARG A 222 -0.57 -0.52 -5.86
CA ARG A 222 -1.71 0.26 -6.31
C ARG A 222 -1.62 1.59 -5.59
N TYR A 223 -1.10 2.56 -6.33
CA TYR A 223 -1.16 3.95 -5.96
C TYR A 223 -2.64 4.30 -5.79
N GLY A 224 -3.00 4.85 -4.62
CA GLY A 224 -4.39 5.15 -4.30
C GLY A 224 -5.06 5.92 -5.43
N ASP A 225 -6.37 5.73 -5.58
CA ASP A 225 -7.17 6.60 -6.45
C ASP A 225 -6.75 8.04 -6.17
N HIS A 226 -6.25 8.73 -7.19
CA HIS A 226 -5.85 10.13 -7.04
C HIS A 226 -7.06 10.91 -6.49
N PRO A 227 -6.83 11.92 -5.63
CA PRO A 227 -7.92 12.78 -5.20
C PRO A 227 -8.68 13.32 -6.41
N LYS A 228 -9.98 13.56 -6.26
CA LYS A 228 -10.81 14.15 -7.34
C LYS A 228 -10.19 15.43 -7.87
N THR A 229 -9.55 16.20 -7.00
CA THR A 229 -8.78 17.40 -7.35
C THR A 229 -7.32 17.01 -7.61
N TRP A 230 -7.03 16.68 -8.87
CA TRP A 230 -5.71 16.25 -9.35
C TRP A 230 -5.43 16.81 -10.75
N ASN A 231 -4.24 17.38 -10.99
CA ASN A 231 -3.83 17.83 -12.34
C ASN A 231 -2.36 17.51 -12.70
N VAL A 232 -1.69 16.58 -12.00
CA VAL A 232 -0.28 16.26 -12.28
C VAL A 232 -0.12 15.82 -13.74
N PRO A 233 0.65 16.56 -14.58
CA PRO A 233 0.66 16.36 -16.03
C PRO A 233 1.56 15.20 -16.47
N ILE A 234 2.44 14.77 -15.58
CA ILE A 234 3.42 13.72 -15.84
C ILE A 234 2.81 12.40 -15.43
N ARG A 235 2.68 11.46 -16.37
CA ARG A 235 2.30 10.09 -16.04
C ARG A 235 3.43 9.43 -15.25
N ARG A 236 3.05 8.58 -14.28
CA ARG A 236 4.00 7.77 -13.54
C ARG A 236 4.94 6.99 -14.47
N ASN A 237 6.24 7.13 -14.21
CA ASN A 237 7.27 6.37 -14.89
C ASN A 237 7.46 5.02 -14.21
N ARG A 238 7.00 3.93 -14.84
CA ARG A 238 7.10 2.55 -14.30
C ARG A 238 8.55 2.07 -14.10
N ASN A 239 9.52 2.75 -14.71
CA ASN A 239 10.95 2.44 -14.63
C ASN A 239 11.71 3.45 -13.76
N PHE A 240 11.02 4.23 -12.92
CA PHE A 240 11.66 5.12 -11.95
C PHE A 240 12.49 4.29 -10.96
N THR A 241 13.78 4.62 -10.80
CA THR A 241 14.73 3.87 -9.95
C THR A 241 15.79 4.81 -9.35
N GLY A 242 16.52 4.36 -8.33
CA GLY A 242 17.73 5.03 -7.81
C GLY A 242 17.54 6.30 -6.97
N ARG A 243 16.31 6.77 -6.72
CA ARG A 243 16.03 8.01 -5.95
C ARG A 243 15.17 7.77 -4.70
N GLU A 244 15.24 6.55 -4.16
CA GLU A 244 14.45 6.13 -3.00
C GLU A 244 14.83 6.90 -1.74
N GLU A 245 16.12 7.13 -1.51
CA GLU A 245 16.62 7.95 -0.39
C GLU A 245 16.09 9.38 -0.47
N ILE A 246 16.14 10.00 -1.65
CA ILE A 246 15.62 11.36 -1.87
C ILE A 246 14.10 11.41 -1.64
N LEU A 247 13.35 10.43 -2.15
CA LEU A 247 11.90 10.36 -1.93
C LEU A 247 11.55 10.17 -0.46
N THR A 248 12.34 9.36 0.26
CA THR A 248 12.20 9.15 1.70
C THR A 248 12.53 10.43 2.47
N GLU A 249 13.62 11.12 2.12
CA GLU A 249 13.98 12.41 2.72
C GLU A 249 12.89 13.47 2.52
N VAL A 250 12.37 13.62 1.30
CA VAL A 250 11.26 14.55 1.01
C VAL A 250 10.01 14.15 1.80
N TYR A 251 9.69 12.86 1.89
CA TYR A 251 8.54 12.36 2.64
C TYR A 251 8.65 12.62 4.15
N GLU A 252 9.78 12.25 4.75
CA GLU A 252 10.02 12.45 6.17
C GLU A 252 10.06 13.92 6.51
N SER A 253 10.70 14.73 5.67
CA SER A 253 10.79 16.16 5.89
C SER A 253 9.41 16.78 5.89
N LEU A 254 8.59 16.55 4.84
CA LEU A 254 7.23 17.10 4.72
C LEU A 254 6.28 16.63 5.84
N ARG A 255 6.56 15.53 6.54
CA ARG A 255 5.74 15.04 7.65
C ARG A 255 6.34 15.33 9.03
N ALA A 256 7.57 15.82 9.10
CA ALA A 256 8.22 16.14 10.35
C ALA A 256 7.51 17.34 10.97
N LYS A 257 6.69 17.11 12.02
CA LYS A 257 5.94 18.18 12.70
C LYS A 257 6.92 19.16 13.35
N ASP A 258 7.31 20.21 12.64
CA ASP A 258 7.86 21.41 13.25
C ASP A 258 6.69 22.30 13.69
N PRO A 259 6.44 22.47 15.00
CA PRO A 259 5.36 23.33 15.49
C PRO A 259 5.53 24.81 15.14
N ALA A 260 6.68 25.23 14.60
CA ALA A 260 6.95 26.59 14.12
C ALA A 260 6.83 26.75 12.58
N ALA A 261 6.85 25.66 11.80
CA ALA A 261 6.72 25.74 10.35
C ALA A 261 5.23 25.78 9.97
N LEU A 262 4.79 26.92 9.42
CA LEU A 262 3.42 27.14 8.98
C LEU A 262 3.13 26.17 7.81
N THR A 263 3.76 26.33 6.65
CA THR A 263 3.68 25.35 5.52
C THR A 263 5.03 24.67 5.32
N GLN A 264 5.05 23.36 5.10
CA GLN A 264 6.29 22.64 4.80
C GLN A 264 6.59 22.71 3.31
N THR A 265 7.65 23.44 2.98
CA THR A 265 8.09 23.67 1.61
C THR A 265 9.46 23.04 1.40
N GLU A 266 9.53 22.07 0.49
CA GLU A 266 10.78 21.42 0.07
C GLU A 266 11.19 21.92 -1.31
N ALA A 267 12.44 22.37 -1.46
CA ALA A 267 13.00 22.79 -2.73
C ALA A 267 14.00 21.76 -3.26
N ILE A 268 13.56 20.95 -4.22
CA ILE A 268 14.40 20.01 -4.94
C ILE A 268 15.22 20.79 -5.97
N HIS A 269 16.54 20.86 -5.80
CA HIS A 269 17.43 21.61 -6.69
C HIS A 269 18.60 20.78 -7.24
N GLY A 270 19.22 21.26 -8.32
CA GLY A 270 20.32 20.56 -8.99
C GLY A 270 20.44 20.91 -10.47
N LEU A 271 21.37 20.28 -11.18
CA LEU A 271 21.64 20.53 -12.60
C LEU A 271 20.41 20.30 -13.50
N GLY A 272 20.39 20.96 -14.66
CA GLY A 272 19.34 20.75 -15.67
C GLY A 272 19.31 19.29 -16.15
N GLY A 273 18.12 18.73 -16.32
CA GLY A 273 17.95 17.35 -16.83
C GLY A 273 18.22 16.23 -15.81
N ILE A 274 18.54 16.55 -14.55
CA ILE A 274 18.92 15.55 -13.53
C ILE A 274 17.74 14.73 -12.94
N GLY A 275 16.51 15.08 -13.31
CA GLY A 275 15.30 14.35 -12.92
C GLY A 275 14.46 14.94 -11.77
N LYS A 276 14.69 16.19 -11.33
CA LYS A 276 13.90 16.83 -10.24
C LYS A 276 12.39 16.78 -10.47
N THR A 277 11.96 17.18 -11.66
CA THR A 277 10.55 17.12 -12.10
C THR A 277 10.00 15.69 -12.07
N GLN A 278 10.82 14.68 -12.38
CA GLN A 278 10.43 13.27 -12.26
C GLN A 278 10.34 12.82 -10.80
N ILE A 279 11.21 13.31 -9.91
CA ILE A 279 11.13 13.03 -8.46
C ILE A 279 9.84 13.62 -7.88
N ALA A 280 9.51 14.88 -8.20
CA ALA A 280 8.26 15.50 -7.74
C ALA A 280 7.02 14.76 -8.26
N ALA A 281 7.02 14.33 -9.52
CA ALA A 281 5.93 13.53 -10.08
C ALA A 281 5.81 12.14 -9.43
N GLU A 282 6.93 11.45 -9.20
CA GLU A 282 6.92 10.15 -8.51
C GLU A 282 6.43 10.30 -7.08
N TYR A 283 6.87 11.33 -6.35
CA TYR A 283 6.34 11.64 -5.02
C TYR A 283 4.81 11.84 -5.05
N ALA A 284 4.34 12.70 -5.95
CA ALA A 284 2.91 13.00 -6.08
C ALA A 284 2.07 11.75 -6.28
N HIS A 285 2.50 10.86 -7.19
CA HIS A 285 1.83 9.59 -7.41
C HIS A 285 1.91 8.72 -6.15
N ARG A 286 3.11 8.51 -5.61
CA ARG A 286 3.42 7.62 -4.49
C ARG A 286 2.66 7.90 -3.22
N TYR A 287 2.47 9.17 -2.92
CA TYR A 287 1.80 9.60 -1.72
C TYR A 287 0.44 10.25 -2.01
N ALA A 288 -0.14 10.01 -3.20
CA ALA A 288 -1.43 10.59 -3.59
C ALA A 288 -2.54 10.34 -2.55
N GLY A 289 -2.54 9.16 -1.93
CA GLY A 289 -3.52 8.78 -0.91
C GLY A 289 -3.41 9.53 0.43
N ASP A 290 -2.33 10.30 0.64
CA ASP A 290 -2.17 11.16 1.82
C ASP A 290 -2.87 12.52 1.67
N TYR A 291 -3.36 12.84 0.47
CA TYR A 291 -3.89 14.15 0.12
C TYR A 291 -5.32 14.08 -0.44
N ASP A 292 -6.14 15.06 -0.07
CA ASP A 292 -7.46 15.31 -0.64
C ASP A 292 -7.39 16.19 -1.90
N CYS A 293 -6.26 16.85 -2.14
CA CYS A 293 -5.98 17.65 -3.32
C CYS A 293 -4.47 17.59 -3.67
N VAL A 294 -4.15 17.33 -4.93
CA VAL A 294 -2.77 17.45 -5.44
C VAL A 294 -2.78 18.33 -6.69
N TRP A 295 -2.07 19.45 -6.63
CA TRP A 295 -2.05 20.42 -7.72
C TRP A 295 -0.65 20.76 -8.19
N TRP A 296 -0.46 20.80 -9.50
CA TRP A 296 0.77 21.07 -10.20
C TRP A 296 0.67 22.40 -10.94
N VAL A 297 1.66 23.26 -10.72
CA VAL A 297 1.79 24.59 -11.31
C VAL A 297 3.17 24.69 -11.98
N ALA A 298 3.20 25.06 -13.25
CA ALA A 298 4.43 25.46 -13.92
C ALA A 298 4.84 26.84 -13.41
N ALA A 299 5.93 26.91 -12.64
CA ALA A 299 6.39 28.11 -11.97
C ALA A 299 7.38 28.95 -12.78
N GLU A 300 7.71 28.54 -14.00
CA GLU A 300 8.71 29.23 -14.85
C GLU A 300 8.21 30.53 -15.48
N ASP A 301 6.89 30.67 -15.68
CA ASP A 301 6.27 31.82 -16.35
C ASP A 301 5.33 32.58 -15.41
N ASP A 302 5.76 33.77 -14.97
CA ASP A 302 5.01 34.65 -14.07
C ASP A 302 3.62 35.00 -14.63
N ALA A 303 3.49 35.17 -15.95
CA ALA A 303 2.24 35.57 -16.59
C ALA A 303 1.21 34.42 -16.65
N ALA A 304 1.66 33.16 -16.58
CA ALA A 304 0.80 31.99 -16.68
C ALA A 304 0.21 31.55 -15.32
N ARG A 305 0.83 31.90 -14.20
CA ARG A 305 0.44 31.43 -12.86
C ARG A 305 -0.96 31.81 -12.41
N PRO A 306 -1.47 33.04 -12.65
CA PRO A 306 -2.84 33.36 -12.24
C PRO A 306 -3.88 32.48 -12.94
N ALA A 307 -3.62 32.09 -14.20
CA ALA A 307 -4.48 31.16 -14.93
C ALA A 307 -4.44 29.74 -14.32
N GLU A 308 -3.28 29.29 -13.85
CA GLU A 308 -3.13 28.01 -13.12
C GLU A 308 -3.95 27.99 -11.82
N TYR A 309 -3.93 29.09 -11.07
CA TYR A 309 -4.73 29.28 -9.86
C TYR A 309 -6.23 29.36 -10.16
N ALA A 310 -6.63 29.99 -11.26
CA ALA A 310 -8.02 29.97 -11.70
C ALA A 310 -8.52 28.56 -12.06
N ARG A 311 -7.66 27.69 -12.60
CA ARG A 311 -8.03 26.27 -12.79
C ARG A 311 -8.19 25.55 -11.45
N LEU A 312 -7.32 25.84 -10.47
CA LEU A 312 -7.44 25.26 -9.13
C LEU A 312 -8.72 25.73 -8.44
N ALA A 313 -9.05 27.02 -8.48
CA ALA A 313 -10.29 27.57 -7.92
C ALA A 313 -11.53 26.87 -8.48
N ARG A 314 -11.56 26.61 -9.80
CA ARG A 314 -12.65 25.84 -10.42
C ARG A 314 -12.68 24.39 -9.98
N ALA A 315 -11.52 23.73 -9.86
CA ALA A 315 -11.44 22.35 -9.43
C ALA A 315 -11.81 22.15 -7.95
N LEU A 316 -11.57 23.17 -7.12
CA LEU A 316 -12.00 23.25 -5.72
C LEU A 316 -13.44 23.74 -5.56
N ASP A 317 -14.10 24.14 -6.65
CA ASP A 317 -15.45 24.70 -6.67
C ASP A 317 -15.61 25.95 -5.78
N LEU A 318 -14.62 26.85 -5.78
CA LEU A 318 -14.65 28.08 -4.99
C LEU A 318 -15.69 29.08 -5.52
N PRO A 319 -16.33 29.87 -4.66
CA PRO A 319 -17.26 30.94 -5.08
C PRO A 319 -16.63 31.93 -6.07
N GLU A 320 -15.36 32.25 -5.89
CA GLU A 320 -14.61 33.25 -6.65
C GLU A 320 -14.10 32.73 -8.00
N LYS A 321 -14.34 31.45 -8.35
CA LYS A 321 -13.75 30.77 -9.53
C LYS A 321 -14.05 31.42 -10.89
N ASP A 322 -15.08 32.27 -10.94
CA ASP A 322 -15.57 32.96 -12.15
C ASP A 322 -15.41 34.49 -12.06
N GLU A 323 -14.66 34.99 -11.08
CA GLU A 323 -14.35 36.42 -10.95
C GLU A 323 -13.50 36.94 -12.12
N GLN A 324 -13.65 38.23 -12.44
CA GLN A 324 -12.90 38.86 -13.54
C GLN A 324 -11.47 39.23 -13.13
N GLU A 325 -11.29 39.61 -11.86
CA GLU A 325 -10.00 40.01 -11.31
C GLU A 325 -9.21 38.79 -10.84
N GLN A 326 -8.08 38.51 -11.49
CA GLN A 326 -7.26 37.32 -11.19
C GLN A 326 -6.71 37.33 -9.76
N ASP A 327 -6.40 38.51 -9.22
CA ASP A 327 -5.88 38.65 -7.86
C ASP A 327 -6.90 38.18 -6.81
N VAL A 328 -8.20 38.36 -7.07
CA VAL A 328 -9.29 37.87 -6.21
C VAL A 328 -9.31 36.34 -6.19
N ILE A 329 -9.16 35.72 -7.37
CA ILE A 329 -9.10 34.26 -7.51
C ILE A 329 -7.88 33.69 -6.78
N VAL A 330 -6.70 34.29 -6.99
CA VAL A 330 -5.46 33.86 -6.35
C VAL A 330 -5.57 33.97 -4.84
N ALA A 331 -6.12 35.09 -4.32
CA ALA A 331 -6.35 35.27 -2.90
C ALA A 331 -7.32 34.22 -2.32
N ALA A 332 -8.41 33.89 -3.03
CA ALA A 332 -9.37 32.88 -2.60
C ALA A 332 -8.75 31.47 -2.50
N VAL A 333 -7.93 31.09 -3.49
CA VAL A 333 -7.19 29.82 -3.45
C VAL A 333 -6.19 29.80 -2.30
N ARG A 334 -5.45 30.88 -2.07
CA ARG A 334 -4.53 30.97 -0.92
C ARG A 334 -5.25 30.87 0.41
N ASP A 335 -6.41 31.51 0.54
CA ASP A 335 -7.24 31.38 1.74
C ASP A 335 -7.71 29.95 1.95
N TRP A 336 -8.17 29.28 0.88
CA TRP A 336 -8.55 27.88 0.92
C TRP A 336 -7.40 26.98 1.39
N LEU A 337 -6.20 27.13 0.79
CA LEU A 337 -5.00 26.37 1.17
C LEU A 337 -4.61 26.61 2.63
N ARG A 338 -4.84 27.83 3.14
CA ARG A 338 -4.55 28.20 4.52
C ARG A 338 -5.52 27.55 5.52
N THR A 339 -6.78 27.42 5.17
CA THR A 339 -7.82 26.89 6.08
C THR A 339 -8.08 25.38 5.94
N HIS A 340 -7.55 24.74 4.90
CA HIS A 340 -7.70 23.31 4.66
C HIS A 340 -6.39 22.56 4.89
N GLY A 341 -6.51 21.30 5.33
CA GLY A 341 -5.38 20.39 5.46
C GLY A 341 -5.34 19.35 4.36
N LYS A 342 -4.23 18.60 4.28
CA LYS A 342 -4.04 17.45 3.38
C LYS A 342 -4.12 17.82 1.89
N TRP A 343 -3.39 18.85 1.49
CA TRP A 343 -3.16 19.15 0.08
C TRP A 343 -1.65 19.15 -0.23
N LEU A 344 -1.32 18.87 -1.49
CA LEU A 344 0.04 18.95 -2.03
C LEU A 344 0.06 19.93 -3.20
N LEU A 345 0.86 20.99 -3.10
CA LEU A 345 1.10 21.92 -4.19
C LEU A 345 2.51 21.71 -4.76
N ILE A 346 2.63 21.50 -6.06
CA ILE A 346 3.91 21.31 -6.75
C ILE A 346 4.16 22.50 -7.65
N LEU A 347 5.24 23.23 -7.38
CA LEU A 347 5.71 24.37 -8.16
C LEU A 347 6.93 23.92 -9.00
N ASP A 348 6.69 23.54 -10.25
CA ASP A 348 7.74 22.97 -11.10
C ASP A 348 8.50 24.06 -11.88
N ASN A 349 9.82 23.92 -11.93
CA ASN A 349 10.75 24.80 -12.62
C ASN A 349 10.73 26.26 -12.15
N ALA A 350 10.61 26.48 -10.84
CA ALA A 350 10.70 27.82 -10.25
C ALA A 350 12.09 28.43 -10.48
N PRO A 351 12.20 29.65 -11.06
CA PRO A 351 13.50 30.24 -11.38
C PRO A 351 14.27 30.68 -10.12
N ALA A 352 13.57 31.22 -9.12
CA ALA A 352 14.14 31.65 -7.85
C ALA A 352 13.08 31.61 -6.73
N ALA A 353 13.50 31.82 -5.48
CA ALA A 353 12.58 31.77 -4.34
C ALA A 353 11.63 32.97 -4.32
N GLU A 354 12.14 34.15 -4.68
CA GLU A 354 11.39 35.40 -4.73
C GLU A 354 10.28 35.36 -5.78
N SER A 355 10.45 34.60 -6.87
CA SER A 355 9.46 34.53 -7.93
C SER A 355 8.21 33.77 -7.52
N VAL A 356 8.28 32.87 -6.54
CA VAL A 356 7.14 32.04 -6.12
C VAL A 356 6.59 32.42 -4.75
N HIS A 357 7.19 33.40 -4.07
CA HIS A 357 6.79 33.82 -2.73
C HIS A 357 5.28 34.10 -2.61
N ASP A 358 4.70 34.80 -3.59
CA ASP A 358 3.27 35.15 -3.57
C ASP A 358 2.33 33.98 -3.88
N LEU A 359 2.88 32.84 -4.30
CA LEU A 359 2.15 31.58 -4.50
C LEU A 359 2.20 30.68 -3.27
N LEU A 360 3.09 30.94 -2.31
CA LEU A 360 3.19 30.11 -1.13
C LEU A 360 2.06 30.47 -0.15
N PRO A 361 1.32 29.48 0.36
CA PRO A 361 0.28 29.73 1.34
C PRO A 361 0.87 29.94 2.74
N ASP A 362 0.23 30.80 3.54
CA ASP A 362 0.66 31.15 4.91
C ASP A 362 -0.09 30.33 5.98
N GLY A 363 -0.25 29.01 5.78
CA GLY A 363 -1.12 28.16 6.62
C GLY A 363 -0.50 26.85 7.11
N ASN A 364 -1.18 26.14 8.02
CA ASN A 364 -0.55 25.15 8.92
C ASN A 364 -0.67 23.66 8.52
N SER A 365 -1.16 23.34 7.32
CA SER A 365 -1.75 22.00 7.12
C SER A 365 -1.59 21.34 5.74
N GLY A 366 -0.77 21.89 4.85
CA GLY A 366 -0.44 21.25 3.56
C GLY A 366 1.03 21.33 3.20
N HIS A 367 1.38 20.65 2.11
CA HIS A 367 2.76 20.43 1.69
C HIS A 367 3.02 21.11 0.35
N VAL A 368 4.21 21.69 0.22
CA VAL A 368 4.67 22.28 -1.03
C VAL A 368 5.97 21.60 -1.47
N ILE A 369 6.03 21.18 -2.74
CA ILE A 369 7.27 20.77 -3.39
C ILE A 369 7.59 21.77 -4.49
N VAL A 370 8.77 22.34 -4.43
CA VAL A 370 9.32 23.22 -5.47
C VAL A 370 10.44 22.50 -6.19
N THR A 371 10.45 22.54 -7.51
CA THR A 371 11.64 22.11 -8.29
C THR A 371 12.33 23.34 -8.86
N SER A 372 13.66 23.41 -8.74
CA SER A 372 14.42 24.57 -9.20
C SER A 372 15.82 24.23 -9.70
N ARG A 373 16.40 25.10 -10.53
CA ARG A 373 17.84 25.06 -10.84
C ARG A 373 18.65 25.88 -9.84
N SER A 374 18.04 26.82 -9.14
CA SER A 374 18.68 27.62 -8.10
C SER A 374 18.85 26.78 -6.83
N ALA A 375 19.99 26.93 -6.16
CA ALA A 375 20.22 26.36 -4.82
C ALA A 375 19.86 27.35 -3.69
N ALA A 376 19.54 28.60 -4.03
CA ALA A 376 19.24 29.65 -3.08
C ALA A 376 17.77 29.58 -2.62
N TRP A 377 17.47 28.61 -1.75
CA TRP A 377 16.12 28.38 -1.22
C TRP A 377 16.00 28.42 0.29
N ARG A 378 17.12 28.45 1.03
CA ARG A 378 17.18 28.26 2.49
C ARG A 378 16.28 29.19 3.30
N ASP A 379 15.96 30.37 2.77
CA ASP A 379 15.12 31.37 3.44
C ASP A 379 13.61 31.14 3.24
N VAL A 380 13.23 30.28 2.29
CA VAL A 380 11.83 30.06 1.84
C VAL A 380 11.42 28.58 1.89
N ALA A 381 12.36 27.66 1.73
CA ALA A 381 12.13 26.23 1.68
C ALA A 381 13.35 25.46 2.18
N ARG A 382 13.15 24.24 2.67
CA ARG A 382 14.27 23.34 2.96
C ARG A 382 14.84 22.82 1.64
N PRO A 383 16.15 23.00 1.36
CA PRO A 383 16.72 22.55 0.11
C PRO A 383 17.08 21.07 0.14
N VAL A 384 16.68 20.33 -0.90
CA VAL A 384 17.08 18.94 -1.17
C VAL A 384 17.91 18.91 -2.46
N SER A 385 19.18 18.52 -2.35
CA SER A 385 20.09 18.48 -3.50
C SER A 385 19.93 17.18 -4.28
N VAL A 386 19.81 17.29 -5.60
CA VAL A 386 19.80 16.14 -6.52
C VAL A 386 21.08 16.12 -7.34
N ASP A 387 21.93 15.15 -7.03
CA ASP A 387 23.22 14.96 -7.70
C ASP A 387 23.13 14.02 -8.90
N THR A 388 24.16 14.05 -9.75
CA THR A 388 24.34 13.06 -10.82
C THR A 388 24.44 11.66 -10.26
N TRP A 389 23.85 10.69 -10.96
CA TRP A 389 24.00 9.30 -10.59
C TRP A 389 25.47 8.91 -10.49
N PRO A 390 25.86 8.21 -9.41
CA PRO A 390 27.11 7.47 -9.38
C PRO A 390 27.24 6.57 -10.62
N ARG A 391 28.47 6.42 -11.12
CA ARG A 391 28.73 5.72 -12.39
C ARG A 391 28.29 4.26 -12.34
N ASP A 392 28.45 3.64 -11.19
CA ASP A 392 28.02 2.29 -10.83
C ASP A 392 26.50 2.12 -10.88
N GLU A 393 25.71 3.04 -10.32
CA GLU A 393 24.25 3.03 -10.45
C GLU A 393 23.81 3.20 -11.90
N SER A 394 24.48 4.11 -12.64
CA SER A 394 24.17 4.39 -14.06
C SER A 394 24.37 3.15 -14.93
N ILE A 395 25.43 2.39 -14.66
CA ILE A 395 25.72 1.12 -15.33
C ILE A 395 24.70 0.05 -14.93
N GLY A 396 24.30 0.01 -13.66
CA GLY A 396 23.25 -0.90 -13.15
C GLY A 396 21.92 -0.70 -13.88
N PHE A 397 21.47 0.55 -14.02
CA PHE A 397 20.22 0.88 -14.71
C PHE A 397 20.23 0.56 -16.21
N LEU A 398 21.34 0.83 -16.91
CA LEU A 398 21.45 0.50 -18.34
C LEU A 398 21.47 -1.01 -18.61
N ARG A 399 21.93 -1.82 -17.64
CA ARG A 399 21.97 -3.29 -17.76
C ARG A 399 20.66 -3.97 -17.40
N ALA A 400 19.76 -3.27 -16.69
CA ALA A 400 18.45 -3.78 -16.29
C ALA A 400 17.35 -3.52 -17.34
N ARG A 401 17.71 -3.00 -18.53
CA ARG A 401 16.82 -2.54 -19.58
C ARG A 401 16.69 -3.52 -20.73
#